data_AF-A0A0T7FUY4-F1
#
_entry.id   AF-A0A0T7FUY4-F1
#
_cell.length_a   1.000
_cell.length_b   1.000
_cell.length_c   1.000
_cell.angle_alpha   90.00
_cell.angle_beta   90.00
_cell.angle_gamma   90.00
#
_symmetry.space_group_name_H-M   'P 1'
#
loop_
_entity.id
_entity.type
_entity.pdbx_description
1 polymer ?
#
loop_
_entity_poly.entity_id
_entity_poly.type
_entity_poly.pdbx_seq_one_letter_code
_entity_poly.pdbx_strand_id
1 'polypeptide(L)'
;MTSISAVQPGALLILQQANAQPAENEEDKTEEKKADLVQVANGITGEPARETMRAAFAVNAAFIDVDEKSQLVSDAIAFIGSDKFKISDPTAKLMLKVLLSEKGWQFMQLANQQYEVHGGLTRESLFALTLPQMIAKNRELFTDDEIEIGIKFKDGGGVVVFIPDSEGNSTYRDLVKAISEEETAAEITGNREGLFQLYEEFGKFSAAMTKAFDYKEDEGSPMLIDIDDLASAPWIPKPPRS
;
A
#
# COMPACT_ATOMS: atom_id res chain seq x y z
N MET A 1 -54.51 -18.16 -13.95
CA MET A 1 -53.72 -16.98 -13.58
C MET A 1 -53.25 -17.17 -12.16
N THR A 2 -51.94 -17.14 -11.93
CA THR A 2 -51.33 -17.23 -10.60
C THR A 2 -50.11 -16.33 -10.64
N SER A 3 -50.08 -15.30 -9.81
CA SER A 3 -49.15 -14.19 -9.96
C SER A 3 -47.73 -14.55 -9.52
N ILE A 4 -46.75 -14.03 -10.28
CA ILE A 4 -45.34 -14.06 -9.91
C ILE A 4 -45.12 -12.95 -8.87
N SER A 5 -44.76 -13.31 -7.64
CA SER A 5 -44.16 -12.34 -6.71
C SER A 5 -42.70 -12.17 -7.07
N ALA A 6 -42.37 -11.05 -7.70
CA ALA A 6 -40.99 -10.67 -7.94
C ALA A 6 -40.31 -10.34 -6.61
N VAL A 7 -39.30 -11.11 -6.23
CA VAL A 7 -38.40 -10.76 -5.13
C VAL A 7 -37.44 -9.70 -5.66
N GLN A 8 -37.62 -8.45 -5.24
CA GLN A 8 -36.63 -7.39 -5.50
C GLN A 8 -35.41 -7.61 -4.58
N PRO A 9 -34.18 -7.71 -5.12
CA PRO A 9 -32.98 -7.78 -4.29
C PRO A 9 -32.73 -6.43 -3.58
N GLY A 10 -32.28 -6.50 -2.33
CA GLY A 10 -32.17 -5.35 -1.42
C GLY A 10 -31.21 -4.24 -1.83
N ALA A 11 -30.40 -4.42 -2.88
CA ALA A 11 -29.46 -3.42 -3.39
C ALA A 11 -30.12 -2.08 -3.78
N LEU A 12 -31.39 -2.11 -4.23
CA LEU A 12 -32.12 -0.89 -4.60
C LEU A 12 -32.53 0.00 -3.41
N LEU A 13 -32.53 -0.52 -2.18
CA LEU A 13 -32.84 0.27 -0.97
C LEU A 13 -31.67 1.17 -0.54
N ILE A 14 -30.43 0.74 -0.79
CA ILE A 14 -29.21 1.49 -0.42
C ILE A 14 -29.14 2.79 -1.24
N LEU A 15 -29.41 2.72 -2.54
CA LEU A 15 -29.41 3.87 -3.46
C LEU A 15 -30.44 4.97 -3.12
N GLN A 16 -31.49 4.68 -2.35
CA GLN A 16 -32.50 5.67 -1.98
C GLN A 16 -32.18 6.47 -0.71
N GLN A 17 -31.23 6.04 0.12
CA GLN A 17 -30.90 6.74 1.38
C GLN A 17 -29.82 7.82 1.24
N ALA A 18 -29.09 7.87 0.11
CA ALA A 18 -27.97 8.79 -0.11
C ALA A 18 -28.34 10.27 -0.40
N ASN A 19 -29.62 10.66 -0.31
CA ASN A 19 -30.12 11.89 -0.94
C ASN A 19 -30.73 12.93 0.04
N ALA A 20 -30.06 13.17 1.19
CA ALA A 20 -30.48 14.19 2.16
C ALA A 20 -29.29 14.92 2.87
N GLN A 21 -29.04 16.17 2.50
CA GLN A 21 -28.36 17.22 3.29
C GLN A 21 -29.43 18.08 4.02
N PRO A 22 -29.19 18.78 5.18
CA PRO A 22 -28.18 19.84 5.46
C PRO A 22 -27.59 19.82 6.91
N ALA A 23 -26.84 20.81 7.49
CA ALA A 23 -25.77 21.75 7.06
C ALA A 23 -25.19 22.49 8.32
N GLU A 24 -24.07 23.24 8.16
CA GLU A 24 -23.55 24.45 8.89
C GLU A 24 -23.68 24.58 10.45
N ASN A 25 -22.63 24.87 11.25
CA ASN A 25 -22.00 26.22 11.39
C ASN A 25 -20.75 26.32 12.32
N GLU A 26 -19.89 27.33 12.06
CA GLU A 26 -19.06 28.24 12.93
C GLU A 26 -18.18 27.70 14.11
N GLU A 27 -16.84 27.85 14.08
CA GLU A 27 -15.93 28.94 14.59
C GLU A 27 -15.47 28.83 16.07
N ASP A 28 -14.14 28.85 16.34
CA ASP A 28 -13.36 30.02 16.86
C ASP A 28 -11.85 29.68 17.12
N LYS A 29 -11.03 30.70 17.45
CA LYS A 29 -9.54 30.75 17.40
C LYS A 29 -8.84 30.58 18.75
N THR A 30 -7.53 30.29 18.77
CA THR A 30 -6.53 31.16 19.47
C THR A 30 -5.04 30.87 19.17
N GLU A 31 -4.21 31.88 19.49
CA GLU A 31 -2.87 32.25 19.04
C GLU A 31 -1.63 31.44 19.48
N GLU A 32 -0.62 31.53 18.60
CA GLU A 32 0.84 31.64 18.79
C GLU A 32 1.54 31.42 20.15
N LYS A 33 2.71 30.75 20.08
CA LYS A 33 3.93 31.15 20.82
C LYS A 33 5.23 30.64 20.16
N LYS A 34 6.09 31.56 19.72
CA LYS A 34 7.50 31.32 19.37
C LYS A 34 8.43 32.18 20.24
N ALA A 35 9.28 31.53 21.03
CA ALA A 35 10.41 32.07 21.80
C ALA A 35 11.12 30.86 22.45
N ASP A 36 12.44 30.78 22.65
CA ASP A 36 13.57 31.63 22.29
C ASP A 36 14.82 30.72 22.23
N LEU A 37 15.74 30.89 21.28
CA LEU A 37 16.88 29.98 21.07
C LEU A 37 18.20 30.69 20.73
N VAL A 38 18.43 31.90 21.25
CA VAL A 38 19.74 32.58 21.13
C VAL A 38 20.17 33.23 22.45
N GLN A 39 20.61 32.44 23.44
CA GLN A 39 21.36 32.99 24.58
C GLN A 39 22.14 31.94 25.43
N VAL A 40 23.27 31.41 24.94
CA VAL A 40 24.46 31.16 25.80
C VAL A 40 25.73 31.30 24.94
N ALA A 41 26.42 32.44 25.06
CA ALA A 41 27.78 32.58 24.57
C ALA A 41 28.56 33.57 25.45
N ASN A 42 29.22 33.06 26.50
CA ASN A 42 30.66 33.28 26.75
C ASN A 42 31.10 32.80 28.14
N GLY A 43 32.27 32.15 28.16
CA GLY A 43 33.12 32.05 29.36
C GLY A 43 32.96 30.79 30.20
N ILE A 44 33.82 29.78 29.94
CA ILE A 44 34.82 29.25 30.88
C ILE A 44 35.75 28.30 30.10
N THR A 45 37.03 28.29 30.45
CA THR A 45 38.11 27.54 29.79
C THR A 45 38.19 26.09 30.26
N GLY A 46 38.22 25.13 29.33
CA GLY A 46 38.54 23.71 29.61
C GLY A 46 38.21 22.76 28.44
N GLU A 47 39.25 22.19 27.82
CA GLU A 47 39.23 21.04 26.87
C GLU A 47 38.07 20.91 25.84
N PRO A 48 38.20 21.45 24.61
CA PRO A 48 37.27 21.19 23.51
C PRO A 48 37.61 19.86 22.81
N ALA A 49 37.43 18.70 23.49
CA ALA A 49 38.06 17.45 23.03
C ALA A 49 37.18 16.18 22.94
N ARG A 50 35.98 16.10 23.55
CA ARG A 50 35.15 14.87 23.47
C ARG A 50 33.65 15.07 23.27
N GLU A 51 33.01 16.02 23.95
CA GLU A 51 31.55 16.16 23.84
C GLU A 51 31.11 16.93 22.60
N THR A 52 31.80 18.02 22.23
CA THR A 52 31.59 18.68 20.92
C THR A 52 31.96 17.77 19.76
N MET A 53 32.96 16.90 19.91
CA MET A 53 33.25 15.86 18.90
C MET A 53 32.16 14.79 18.87
N ARG A 54 31.67 14.27 20.00
CA ARG A 54 30.53 13.34 20.02
C ARG A 54 29.25 13.97 19.48
N ALA A 55 28.99 15.24 19.76
CA ALA A 55 27.89 15.98 19.17
C ALA A 55 28.10 16.13 17.65
N ALA A 56 29.28 16.52 17.17
CA ALA A 56 29.58 16.58 15.74
C ALA A 56 29.53 15.21 15.04
N PHE A 57 29.91 14.12 15.71
CA PHE A 57 29.79 12.76 15.18
C PHE A 57 28.37 12.22 15.26
N ALA A 58 27.57 12.57 16.26
CA ALA A 58 26.15 12.22 16.34
C ALA A 58 25.30 13.05 15.37
N VAL A 59 25.69 14.32 15.14
CA VAL A 59 25.11 15.20 14.12
C VAL A 59 25.52 14.71 12.73
N ASN A 60 26.79 14.37 12.47
CA ASN A 60 27.20 13.77 11.20
C ASN A 60 26.60 12.38 10.99
N ALA A 61 26.51 11.54 12.04
CA ALA A 61 25.83 10.25 11.93
C ALA A 61 24.35 10.45 11.64
N ALA A 62 23.66 11.38 12.31
CA ALA A 62 22.28 11.74 12.02
C ALA A 62 22.11 12.38 10.63
N PHE A 63 23.08 13.15 10.13
CA PHE A 63 23.06 13.68 8.76
C PHE A 63 23.29 12.59 7.71
N ILE A 64 24.19 11.63 7.94
CA ILE A 64 24.39 10.46 7.06
C ILE A 64 23.13 9.57 7.09
N ASP A 65 22.58 9.33 8.27
CA ASP A 65 21.31 8.62 8.46
C ASP A 65 20.19 9.36 7.71
N VAL A 66 20.09 10.68 7.83
CA VAL A 66 19.11 11.55 7.15
C VAL A 66 19.33 11.60 5.64
N ASP A 67 20.56 11.55 5.14
CA ASP A 67 20.88 11.52 3.72
C ASP A 67 20.48 10.16 3.10
N GLU A 68 20.81 9.02 3.72
CA GLU A 68 20.36 7.70 3.24
C GLU A 68 18.83 7.54 3.36
N LYS A 69 18.23 8.11 4.40
CA LYS A 69 16.78 8.18 4.62
C LYS A 69 16.07 9.03 3.56
N SER A 70 16.58 10.23 3.30
CA SER A 70 16.14 11.10 2.20
C SER A 70 16.28 10.41 0.85
N GLN A 71 17.39 9.69 0.64
CA GLN A 71 17.63 8.92 -0.58
C GLN A 71 16.61 7.78 -0.76
N LEU A 72 16.21 7.07 0.30
CA LEU A 72 15.18 6.02 0.20
C LEU A 72 13.80 6.57 -0.22
N VAL A 73 13.42 7.75 0.29
CA VAL A 73 12.18 8.45 -0.13
C VAL A 73 12.29 8.93 -1.57
N SER A 74 13.44 9.50 -1.95
CA SER A 74 13.74 9.95 -3.32
C SER A 74 13.69 8.79 -4.33
N ASP A 75 14.33 7.66 -4.00
CA ASP A 75 14.31 6.42 -4.77
C ASP A 75 12.87 5.91 -4.97
N ALA A 76 12.02 5.99 -3.94
CA ALA A 76 10.62 5.56 -4.02
C ALA A 76 9.80 6.48 -4.94
N ILE A 77 9.98 7.80 -4.86
CA ILE A 77 9.31 8.77 -5.74
C ILE A 77 9.78 8.60 -7.20
N ALA A 78 11.07 8.34 -7.42
CA ALA A 78 11.63 8.02 -8.73
C ALA A 78 11.09 6.68 -9.26
N PHE A 79 10.99 5.66 -8.41
CA PHE A 79 10.43 4.35 -8.76
C PHE A 79 8.96 4.45 -9.16
N ILE A 80 8.13 5.21 -8.45
CA ILE A 80 6.74 5.51 -8.86
C ILE A 80 6.71 6.19 -10.24
N GLY A 81 7.74 6.99 -10.57
CA GLY A 81 7.90 7.58 -11.91
C GLY A 81 8.32 6.62 -13.01
N SER A 82 8.76 5.40 -12.69
CA SER A 82 9.30 4.43 -13.65
C SER A 82 8.22 3.63 -14.39
N ASP A 83 8.65 2.88 -15.41
CA ASP A 83 7.89 1.86 -16.13
C ASP A 83 7.59 0.61 -15.30
N LYS A 84 8.38 0.35 -14.25
CA LYS A 84 8.17 -0.76 -13.31
C LYS A 84 7.00 -0.54 -12.33
N PHE A 85 6.52 0.69 -12.18
CA PHE A 85 5.42 1.03 -11.27
C PHE A 85 4.18 1.54 -12.03
N LYS A 86 3.10 0.80 -11.87
CA LYS A 86 1.77 1.16 -12.36
C LYS A 86 0.74 1.09 -11.23
N ILE A 87 -0.29 1.89 -11.38
CA ILE A 87 -1.43 2.00 -10.46
C ILE A 87 -2.65 2.34 -11.32
N SER A 88 -3.82 1.81 -10.97
CA SER A 88 -5.05 1.97 -11.76
C SER A 88 -5.50 3.43 -11.86
N ASP A 89 -5.51 4.16 -10.73
CA ASP A 89 -5.85 5.58 -10.70
C ASP A 89 -4.60 6.51 -10.77
N PRO A 90 -4.52 7.40 -11.78
CA PRO A 90 -3.51 8.46 -11.84
C PRO A 90 -3.53 9.43 -10.66
N THR A 91 -4.67 9.64 -10.01
CA THR A 91 -4.81 10.57 -8.86
C THR A 91 -4.15 9.97 -7.62
N ALA A 92 -4.39 8.69 -7.33
CA ALA A 92 -3.69 7.89 -6.34
C ALA A 92 -2.17 7.88 -6.60
N LYS A 93 -1.72 7.85 -7.87
CA LYS A 93 -0.30 7.99 -8.22
C LYS A 93 0.31 9.32 -7.75
N LEU A 94 -0.44 10.41 -7.87
CA LEU A 94 -0.02 11.74 -7.43
C LEU A 94 -0.08 11.85 -5.89
N MET A 95 -1.18 11.39 -5.28
CA MET A 95 -1.35 11.39 -3.82
C MET A 95 -0.26 10.59 -3.11
N LEU A 96 0.12 9.41 -3.63
CA LEU A 96 1.22 8.62 -3.06
C LEU A 96 2.57 9.36 -3.09
N LYS A 97 2.84 10.18 -4.12
CA LYS A 97 4.06 11.01 -4.17
C LYS A 97 4.04 12.17 -3.18
N VAL A 98 2.88 12.81 -2.99
CA VAL A 98 2.67 13.83 -1.95
C VAL A 98 2.87 13.20 -0.58
N LEU A 99 2.23 12.06 -0.33
CA LEU A 99 2.31 11.29 0.92
C LEU A 99 3.75 10.87 1.25
N LEU A 100 4.55 10.44 0.28
CA LEU A 100 5.98 10.16 0.48
C LEU A 100 6.80 11.42 0.79
N SER A 101 6.43 12.56 0.22
CA SER A 101 7.12 13.85 0.47
C SER A 101 6.80 14.40 1.86
N GLU A 102 5.55 14.28 2.31
CA GLU A 102 5.07 14.80 3.61
C GLU A 102 5.30 13.81 4.76
N LYS A 103 4.97 12.53 4.56
CA LYS A 103 5.08 11.45 5.55
C LYS A 103 6.25 10.51 5.24
N GLY A 104 7.31 11.00 4.62
CA GLY A 104 8.51 10.22 4.29
C GLY A 104 9.10 9.46 5.50
N TRP A 105 9.03 10.04 6.70
CA TRP A 105 9.43 9.35 7.93
C TRP A 105 8.60 8.10 8.25
N GLN A 106 7.28 8.13 8.04
CA GLN A 106 6.40 6.96 8.21
C GLN A 106 6.78 5.86 7.21
N PHE A 107 7.03 6.22 5.95
CA PHE A 107 7.49 5.27 4.92
C PHE A 107 8.82 4.60 5.30
N MET A 108 9.76 5.37 5.85
CA MET A 108 11.05 4.83 6.29
C MET A 108 10.95 3.91 7.51
N GLN A 109 10.02 4.18 8.44
CA GLN A 109 9.72 3.24 9.53
C GLN A 109 9.19 1.91 9.00
N LEU A 110 8.25 1.94 8.04
CA LEU A 110 7.75 0.72 7.40
C LEU A 110 8.87 -0.02 6.66
N ALA A 111 9.70 0.69 5.90
CA ALA A 111 10.82 0.10 5.19
C ALA A 111 11.82 -0.59 6.12
N ASN A 112 12.20 0.07 7.23
CA ASN A 112 13.08 -0.52 8.23
C ASN A 112 12.44 -1.74 8.89
N GLN A 113 11.15 -1.70 9.22
CA GLN A 113 10.42 -2.85 9.76
C GLN A 113 10.45 -4.04 8.79
N GLN A 114 10.21 -3.83 7.49
CA GLN A 114 10.29 -4.91 6.50
C GLN A 114 11.72 -5.47 6.34
N TYR A 115 12.74 -4.62 6.42
CA TYR A 115 14.14 -5.06 6.43
C TYR A 115 14.51 -5.88 7.68
N GLU A 116 14.06 -5.47 8.87
CA GLU A 116 14.31 -6.17 10.13
C GLU A 116 13.62 -7.55 10.18
N VAL A 117 12.40 -7.65 9.67
CA VAL A 117 11.61 -8.90 9.70
C VAL A 117 12.12 -9.93 8.69
N HIS A 118 12.46 -9.50 7.47
CA HIS A 118 12.75 -10.42 6.36
C HIS A 118 14.23 -10.55 6.02
N GLY A 119 14.98 -9.45 6.11
CA GLY A 119 16.38 -9.37 5.66
C GLY A 119 16.54 -9.51 4.14
N GLY A 120 17.58 -8.89 3.57
CA GLY A 120 17.99 -9.15 2.19
C GLY A 120 16.99 -8.83 1.07
N LEU A 121 15.94 -8.03 1.33
CA LEU A 121 15.00 -7.58 0.31
C LEU A 121 15.70 -6.71 -0.75
N THR A 122 15.37 -6.93 -2.03
CA THR A 122 15.74 -5.99 -3.11
C THR A 122 14.96 -4.68 -2.95
N ARG A 123 15.40 -3.60 -3.59
CA ARG A 123 14.71 -2.30 -3.54
C ARG A 123 13.29 -2.42 -4.12
N GLU A 124 13.13 -3.13 -5.23
CA GLU A 124 11.82 -3.40 -5.83
C GLU A 124 10.91 -4.26 -4.94
N SER A 125 11.44 -5.32 -4.30
CA SER A 125 10.68 -6.14 -3.36
C SER A 125 10.27 -5.38 -2.09
N LEU A 126 11.12 -4.46 -1.61
CA LEU A 126 10.79 -3.55 -0.52
C LEU A 126 9.65 -2.61 -0.91
N PHE A 127 9.72 -1.98 -2.08
CA PHE A 127 8.68 -1.06 -2.56
C PHE A 127 7.35 -1.77 -2.85
N ALA A 128 7.39 -3.03 -3.30
CA ALA A 128 6.21 -3.90 -3.41
C ALA A 128 5.51 -4.17 -2.07
N LEU A 129 6.22 -4.08 -0.94
CA LEU A 129 5.64 -4.16 0.40
C LEU A 129 5.18 -2.79 0.92
N THR A 130 6.06 -1.80 0.85
CA THR A 130 5.89 -0.54 1.58
C THR A 130 5.00 0.47 0.88
N LEU A 131 4.96 0.51 -0.46
CA LEU A 131 4.10 1.45 -1.19
C LEU A 131 2.60 1.11 -1.05
N PRO A 132 2.14 -0.15 -1.19
CA PRO A 132 0.75 -0.50 -0.91
C PRO A 132 0.38 -0.26 0.56
N GLN A 133 1.28 -0.58 1.50
CA GLN A 133 1.07 -0.30 2.92
C GLN A 133 0.94 1.20 3.23
N MET A 134 1.66 2.08 2.51
CA MET A 134 1.49 3.53 2.67
C MET A 134 0.11 4.01 2.20
N ILE A 135 -0.43 3.47 1.11
CA ILE A 135 -1.82 3.77 0.71
C ILE A 135 -2.80 3.25 1.76
N ALA A 136 -2.72 1.96 2.12
CA ALA A 136 -3.68 1.34 3.05
C ALA A 136 -3.69 1.97 4.46
N LYS A 137 -2.53 2.45 4.94
CA LYS A 137 -2.41 3.15 6.24
C LYS A 137 -2.86 4.62 6.22
N ASN A 138 -3.18 5.15 5.04
CA ASN A 138 -3.63 6.52 4.83
C ASN A 138 -4.82 6.53 3.83
N ARG A 139 -5.64 5.47 3.87
CA ARG A 139 -6.67 5.14 2.87
C ARG A 139 -7.68 6.27 2.69
N GLU A 140 -7.92 7.04 3.75
CA GLU A 140 -8.77 8.23 3.82
C GLU A 140 -8.31 9.41 2.95
N LEU A 141 -7.08 9.37 2.43
CA LEU A 141 -6.53 10.40 1.54
C LEU A 141 -6.67 10.06 0.05
N PHE A 142 -7.16 8.86 -0.27
CA PHE A 142 -7.29 8.35 -1.64
C PHE A 142 -8.76 8.31 -2.10
N THR A 143 -8.99 8.09 -3.39
CA THR A 143 -10.31 7.89 -3.99
C THR A 143 -11.11 6.80 -3.30
N ASP A 144 -12.44 6.88 -3.28
CA ASP A 144 -13.25 5.84 -2.64
C ASP A 144 -13.12 4.46 -3.31
N ASP A 145 -12.85 4.41 -4.61
CA ASP A 145 -12.71 3.17 -5.41
C ASP A 145 -11.56 2.23 -4.98
N GLU A 146 -11.62 0.95 -5.36
CA GLU A 146 -10.51 -0.02 -5.24
C GLU A 146 -9.24 0.47 -5.95
N ILE A 147 -8.06 0.19 -5.39
CA ILE A 147 -6.77 0.65 -5.93
C ILE A 147 -5.84 -0.54 -6.15
N GLU A 148 -5.50 -0.81 -7.41
CA GLU A 148 -4.59 -1.86 -7.81
C GLU A 148 -3.19 -1.30 -8.14
N ILE A 149 -2.14 -1.83 -7.52
CA ILE A 149 -0.75 -1.44 -7.73
C ILE A 149 0.04 -2.57 -8.38
N GLY A 150 0.51 -2.35 -9.62
CA GLY A 150 1.40 -3.27 -10.33
C GLY A 150 2.87 -2.88 -10.17
N ILE A 151 3.69 -3.79 -9.64
CA ILE A 151 5.13 -3.62 -9.45
C ILE A 151 5.91 -4.78 -10.11
N LYS A 152 6.74 -4.42 -11.10
CA LYS A 152 7.61 -5.36 -11.82
C LYS A 152 8.92 -5.58 -11.08
N PHE A 153 9.33 -6.84 -10.94
CA PHE A 153 10.64 -7.18 -10.37
C PHE A 153 11.73 -7.19 -11.42
N LYS A 154 12.98 -6.97 -10.98
CA LYS A 154 14.14 -6.86 -11.89
C LYS A 154 14.50 -8.18 -12.57
N ASP A 155 14.29 -9.29 -11.87
CA ASP A 155 14.70 -10.64 -12.30
C ASP A 155 13.56 -11.40 -13.03
N GLY A 156 12.51 -10.69 -13.43
CA GLY A 156 11.29 -11.24 -14.03
C GLY A 156 10.10 -11.27 -13.08
N GLY A 157 8.90 -11.33 -13.66
CA GLY A 157 7.62 -11.32 -12.95
C GLY A 157 7.34 -10.01 -12.22
N GLY A 158 6.43 -10.09 -11.25
CA GLY A 158 6.02 -8.98 -10.43
C GLY A 158 4.79 -9.32 -9.61
N VAL A 159 4.14 -8.28 -9.10
CA VAL A 159 2.91 -8.37 -8.32
C VAL A 159 1.90 -7.33 -8.79
N VAL A 160 0.62 -7.65 -8.73
CA VAL A 160 -0.49 -6.70 -8.66
C VAL A 160 -1.12 -6.83 -7.27
N VAL A 161 -1.03 -5.76 -6.48
CA VAL A 161 -1.57 -5.68 -5.12
C VAL A 161 -2.93 -4.98 -5.17
N PHE A 162 -3.96 -5.63 -4.64
CA PHE A 162 -5.32 -5.08 -4.55
C PHE A 162 -5.52 -4.44 -3.18
N ILE A 163 -5.86 -3.16 -3.17
CA ILE A 163 -6.16 -2.38 -1.96
C ILE A 163 -7.65 -2.06 -2.00
N PRO A 164 -8.45 -2.53 -1.01
CA PRO A 164 -9.89 -2.34 -1.00
C PRO A 164 -10.36 -0.90 -1.19
N ASP A 165 -11.61 -0.78 -1.63
CA ASP A 165 -12.37 0.47 -1.63
C ASP A 165 -12.54 1.04 -0.19
N SER A 166 -13.12 2.23 -0.04
CA SER A 166 -13.29 2.86 1.29
C SER A 166 -14.34 2.17 2.17
N GLU A 167 -15.15 1.25 1.62
CA GLU A 167 -16.08 0.38 2.36
C GLU A 167 -15.43 -0.96 2.77
N GLY A 168 -14.29 -1.32 2.17
CA GLY A 168 -13.54 -2.55 2.43
C GLY A 168 -13.76 -3.68 1.41
N ASN A 169 -14.44 -3.41 0.29
CA ASN A 169 -14.64 -4.37 -0.79
C ASN A 169 -13.39 -4.47 -1.69
N SER A 170 -13.11 -5.66 -2.21
CA SER A 170 -11.96 -5.92 -3.10
C SER A 170 -12.35 -7.01 -4.10
N THR A 171 -12.28 -6.68 -5.40
CA THR A 171 -12.71 -7.57 -6.49
C THR A 171 -11.93 -8.88 -6.48
N TYR A 172 -10.62 -8.80 -6.19
CA TYR A 172 -9.76 -9.98 -6.06
C TYR A 172 -10.12 -10.81 -4.82
N ARG A 173 -10.35 -10.16 -3.68
CA ARG A 173 -10.69 -10.82 -2.40
C ARG A 173 -12.00 -11.60 -2.49
N ASP A 174 -13.04 -10.98 -3.07
CA ASP A 174 -14.35 -11.61 -3.22
C ASP A 174 -14.29 -12.81 -4.19
N LEU A 175 -13.49 -12.72 -5.26
CA LEU A 175 -13.27 -13.83 -6.18
C LEU A 175 -12.52 -15.00 -5.53
N VAL A 176 -11.43 -14.73 -4.79
CA VAL A 176 -10.68 -15.76 -4.05
C VAL A 176 -11.54 -16.41 -2.97
N LYS A 177 -12.34 -15.62 -2.26
CA LYS A 177 -13.30 -16.12 -1.27
C LYS A 177 -14.35 -17.03 -1.89
N ALA A 178 -14.96 -16.62 -3.02
CA ALA A 178 -15.93 -17.43 -3.74
C ALA A 178 -15.34 -18.77 -4.21
N ILE A 179 -14.08 -18.77 -4.69
CA ILE A 179 -13.36 -20.01 -5.02
C ILE A 179 -13.22 -20.91 -3.79
N SER A 180 -12.77 -20.38 -2.65
CA SER A 180 -12.57 -21.18 -1.42
C SER A 180 -13.88 -21.75 -0.83
N GLU A 181 -14.97 -20.98 -0.89
CA GLU A 181 -16.30 -21.43 -0.49
C GLU A 181 -16.80 -22.58 -1.40
N GLU A 182 -16.61 -22.45 -2.72
CA GLU A 182 -17.02 -23.45 -3.70
C GLU A 182 -16.09 -24.69 -3.71
N GLU A 183 -14.80 -24.56 -3.38
CA GLU A 183 -13.91 -25.71 -3.11
C GLU A 183 -14.45 -26.54 -1.95
N THR A 184 -14.84 -25.89 -0.85
CA THR A 184 -15.45 -26.56 0.31
C THR A 184 -16.77 -27.24 -0.07
N ALA A 185 -17.62 -26.57 -0.86
CA ALA A 185 -18.87 -27.14 -1.35
C ALA A 185 -18.63 -28.35 -2.29
N ALA A 186 -17.60 -28.29 -3.12
CA ALA A 186 -17.23 -29.35 -4.05
C ALA A 186 -16.65 -30.58 -3.35
N GLU A 187 -15.91 -30.41 -2.25
CA GLU A 187 -15.46 -31.52 -1.41
C GLU A 187 -16.64 -32.25 -0.73
N ILE A 188 -17.65 -31.50 -0.29
CA ILE A 188 -18.84 -32.07 0.38
C ILE A 188 -19.79 -32.76 -0.61
N THR A 189 -20.03 -32.14 -1.77
CA THR A 189 -21.07 -32.58 -2.72
C THR A 189 -20.55 -33.46 -3.86
N GLY A 190 -19.24 -33.39 -4.16
CA GLY A 190 -18.63 -33.97 -5.35
C GLY A 190 -18.93 -33.21 -6.65
N ASN A 191 -19.76 -32.16 -6.64
CA ASN A 191 -19.98 -31.32 -7.80
C ASN A 191 -18.85 -30.29 -7.92
N ARG A 192 -18.28 -30.13 -9.13
CA ARG A 192 -17.19 -29.17 -9.41
C ARG A 192 -17.54 -28.16 -10.49
N GLU A 193 -18.78 -28.12 -10.95
CA GLU A 193 -19.20 -27.25 -12.06
C GLU A 193 -19.03 -25.75 -11.72
N GLY A 194 -19.48 -25.31 -10.54
CA GLY A 194 -19.28 -23.93 -10.08
C GLY A 194 -17.80 -23.60 -9.90
N LEU A 195 -17.04 -24.53 -9.30
CA LEU A 195 -15.59 -24.37 -9.11
C LEU A 195 -14.84 -24.17 -10.43
N PHE A 196 -15.17 -24.94 -11.47
CA PHE A 196 -14.55 -24.77 -12.78
C PHE A 196 -14.92 -23.43 -13.44
N GLN A 197 -16.15 -22.94 -13.26
CA GLN A 197 -16.56 -21.62 -13.77
C GLN A 197 -15.80 -20.50 -13.04
N LEU A 198 -15.67 -20.56 -11.72
CA LEU A 198 -14.90 -19.58 -10.94
C LEU A 198 -13.41 -19.57 -11.31
N TYR A 199 -12.80 -20.74 -11.55
CA TYR A 199 -11.43 -20.81 -12.06
C TYR A 199 -11.28 -20.26 -13.49
N GLU A 200 -12.30 -20.38 -14.35
CA GLU A 200 -12.31 -19.75 -15.67
C GLU A 200 -12.36 -18.22 -15.57
N GLU A 201 -13.21 -17.68 -14.70
CA GLU A 201 -13.29 -16.23 -14.42
C GLU A 201 -12.00 -15.71 -13.78
N PHE A 202 -11.37 -16.45 -12.86
CA PHE A 202 -10.05 -16.12 -12.32
C PHE A 202 -8.97 -16.09 -13.41
N GLY A 203 -9.01 -17.02 -14.36
CA GLY A 203 -8.13 -17.00 -15.54
C GLY A 203 -8.31 -15.75 -16.40
N LYS A 204 -9.56 -15.35 -16.66
CA LYS A 204 -9.90 -14.12 -17.40
C LYS A 204 -9.44 -12.86 -16.65
N PHE A 205 -9.70 -12.80 -15.34
CA PHE A 205 -9.30 -11.70 -14.46
C PHE A 205 -7.77 -11.55 -14.43
N SER A 206 -7.04 -12.64 -14.24
CA SER A 206 -5.57 -12.64 -14.24
C SER A 206 -4.98 -12.21 -15.59
N ALA A 207 -5.56 -12.67 -16.71
CA ALA A 207 -5.17 -12.21 -18.04
C ALA A 207 -5.46 -10.71 -18.26
N ALA A 208 -6.59 -10.20 -17.76
CA ALA A 208 -6.92 -8.78 -17.81
C ALA A 208 -5.93 -7.92 -17.01
N MET A 209 -5.56 -8.36 -15.79
CA MET A 209 -4.56 -7.69 -14.95
C MET A 209 -3.17 -7.71 -15.58
N THR A 210 -2.72 -8.87 -16.09
CA THR A 210 -1.47 -9.01 -16.83
C THR A 210 -1.37 -7.96 -17.94
N LYS A 211 -2.45 -7.79 -18.71
CA LYS A 211 -2.53 -6.80 -19.79
C LYS A 211 -2.61 -5.36 -19.31
N ALA A 212 -3.43 -5.05 -18.30
CA ALA A 212 -3.61 -3.68 -17.80
C ALA A 212 -2.31 -3.09 -17.23
N PHE A 213 -1.49 -3.94 -16.62
CA PHE A 213 -0.20 -3.59 -16.02
C PHE A 213 1.01 -3.81 -16.96
N ASP A 214 0.76 -4.02 -18.26
CA ASP A 214 1.76 -4.24 -19.33
C ASP A 214 2.78 -5.36 -19.07
N TYR A 215 2.43 -6.40 -18.32
CA TYR A 215 3.29 -7.58 -18.17
C TYR A 215 3.39 -8.33 -19.51
N LYS A 216 4.61 -8.57 -19.97
CA LYS A 216 4.83 -9.31 -21.23
C LYS A 216 4.83 -10.82 -21.01
N GLU A 217 4.55 -11.58 -22.06
CA GLU A 217 4.56 -13.04 -22.03
C GLU A 217 5.92 -13.63 -21.61
N ASP A 218 7.03 -12.97 -21.94
CA ASP A 218 8.40 -13.34 -21.55
C ASP A 218 8.81 -12.83 -20.17
N GLU A 219 8.09 -11.86 -19.60
CA GLU A 219 8.28 -11.38 -18.23
C GLU A 219 7.57 -12.29 -17.20
N GLY A 220 6.58 -13.09 -17.63
CA GLY A 220 5.79 -13.96 -16.78
C GLY A 220 4.62 -13.23 -16.10
N SER A 221 3.54 -13.95 -15.82
CA SER A 221 2.34 -13.38 -15.19
C SER A 221 2.64 -12.80 -13.79
N PRO A 222 2.03 -11.67 -13.42
CA PRO A 222 2.13 -11.15 -12.06
C PRO A 222 1.48 -12.11 -11.06
N MET A 223 2.02 -12.15 -9.85
CA MET A 223 1.27 -12.64 -8.69
C MET A 223 0.15 -11.64 -8.38
N LEU A 224 -1.06 -12.14 -8.20
CA LEU A 224 -2.17 -11.34 -7.68
C LEU A 224 -2.20 -11.52 -6.16
N ILE A 225 -2.37 -10.44 -5.40
CA ILE A 225 -2.40 -10.52 -3.93
C ILE A 225 -3.25 -9.41 -3.33
N ASP A 226 -4.01 -9.73 -2.29
CA ASP A 226 -4.69 -8.72 -1.50
C ASP A 226 -3.70 -8.04 -0.54
N ILE A 227 -3.95 -6.78 -0.20
CA ILE A 227 -3.13 -6.02 0.76
C ILE A 227 -2.96 -6.72 2.11
N ASP A 228 -3.96 -7.47 2.58
CA ASP A 228 -3.92 -8.17 3.88
C ASP A 228 -3.00 -9.41 3.82
N ASP A 229 -2.90 -10.06 2.66
CA ASP A 229 -2.01 -11.20 2.43
C ASP A 229 -0.56 -10.78 2.13
N LEU A 230 -0.33 -9.50 1.80
CA LEU A 230 0.93 -8.97 1.27
C LEU A 230 2.17 -9.30 2.12
N ALA A 231 2.04 -9.33 3.45
CA ALA A 231 3.14 -9.67 4.36
C ALA A 231 3.58 -11.15 4.30
N SER A 232 2.75 -12.03 3.72
CA SER A 232 3.00 -13.47 3.59
C SER A 232 3.50 -13.88 2.18
N ALA A 233 3.68 -12.91 1.29
CA ALA A 233 3.78 -13.14 -0.15
C ALA A 233 4.98 -14.01 -0.58
N PRO A 234 4.85 -14.82 -1.66
CA PRO A 234 5.83 -15.87 -1.98
C PRO A 234 7.25 -15.38 -2.31
N TRP A 235 7.41 -14.14 -2.78
CA TRP A 235 8.73 -13.56 -3.11
C TRP A 235 9.49 -13.07 -1.88
N ILE A 236 8.85 -13.01 -0.72
CA ILE A 236 9.43 -12.47 0.50
C ILE A 236 10.32 -13.54 1.14
N PRO A 237 11.59 -13.22 1.47
CA PRO A 237 12.43 -14.13 2.24
C PRO A 237 11.75 -14.53 3.55
N LYS A 238 11.59 -15.84 3.74
CA LYS A 238 11.12 -16.36 5.02
C LYS A 238 12.20 -16.06 6.08
N PRO A 239 11.83 -15.54 7.26
CA PRO A 239 12.81 -15.28 8.31
C PRO A 239 13.59 -16.56 8.61
N PRO A 240 14.90 -16.45 8.94
CA PRO A 240 15.70 -17.61 9.30
C PRO A 240 15.03 -18.35 10.46
N ARG A 241 14.78 -19.66 10.28
CA ARG A 241 14.23 -20.50 11.34
C ARG A 241 15.24 -20.53 12.50
N SER A 242 14.84 -19.97 13.64
CA SER A 242 15.54 -20.05 14.92
C SER A 242 15.60 -21.47 15.47
#